data_AF-A0A9P4TIP6-F1
#
_entry.id   AF-A0A9P4TIP6-F1
#
_cell.length_a   1.000
_cell.length_b   1.000
_cell.length_c   1.000
_cell.angle_alpha   90.00
_cell.angle_beta   90.00
_cell.angle_gamma   90.00
#
_symmetry.space_group_name_H-M   'P 1'
#
loop_
_entity.id
_entity.type
_entity.pdbx_description
1 polymer ?
#
loop_
_entity_poly.entity_id
_entity_poly.type
_entity_poly.pdbx_seq_one_letter_code
_entity_poly.pdbx_strand_id
1 'polypeptide(L)'
;MPKFHTALNNDHVDFINAQPLFYVASAPYAGDHINISPKGQPSQTFSILNPTTVAYLDATGHGCETIAHVYENGRATLLFSSSGINAKTLRLFCSARVVEKWDQHFNALRAKMASENGDTVDITGARAIIVLKIKKVMTSCGFSTLPGVEEGGDATAFADHEEEGGRETAARETLEAWAAKKIERKEMMDFQKLNNAYSMDGLPGLRSARQAQDQNFAAVDTKAWLRRVRRQWDAVAFGFAVGIVFMILLGLVDFLHIEPRFLTHILNFQRRQMGEYHDEL
;
A
#
# COMPACT_ATOMS: atom_id res chain seq x y z
N MET A 1 -13.20 -6.09 13.91
CA MET A 1 -12.90 -4.74 13.38
C MET A 1 -11.38 -4.59 13.29
N PRO A 2 -10.84 -3.96 12.24
CA PRO A 2 -9.40 -3.81 12.12
C PRO A 2 -8.85 -2.86 13.18
N LYS A 3 -7.71 -3.22 13.78
CA LYS A 3 -6.96 -2.35 14.69
C LYS A 3 -5.74 -1.81 13.96
N PHE A 4 -5.46 -0.53 14.14
CA PHE A 4 -4.35 0.15 13.49
C PHE A 4 -3.28 0.54 14.50
N HIS A 5 -2.02 0.39 14.10
CA HIS A 5 -0.87 0.80 14.88
C HIS A 5 0.12 1.54 13.99
N THR A 6 0.89 2.46 14.57
CA THR A 6 1.95 3.20 13.87
C THR A 6 3.26 2.41 13.78
N ALA A 7 3.46 1.44 14.67
CA ALA A 7 4.64 0.61 14.76
C ALA A 7 4.29 -0.83 15.20
N LEU A 8 5.23 -1.75 15.03
CA LEU A 8 5.17 -3.11 15.56
C LEU A 8 5.30 -3.09 17.10
N ASN A 9 4.57 -3.98 17.76
CA ASN A 9 4.73 -4.30 19.18
C ASN A 9 5.21 -5.75 19.30
N ASN A 10 5.49 -6.21 20.52
CA ASN A 10 6.00 -7.56 20.74
C ASN A 10 5.03 -8.64 20.23
N ASP A 11 3.73 -8.50 20.48
CA ASP A 11 2.72 -9.43 19.94
C ASP A 11 2.70 -9.51 18.40
N HIS A 12 3.04 -8.42 17.71
CA HIS A 12 3.18 -8.40 16.26
C HIS A 12 4.44 -9.12 15.81
N VAL A 13 5.56 -8.89 16.50
CA VAL A 13 6.84 -9.55 16.24
C VAL A 13 6.71 -11.06 16.41
N ASP A 14 6.15 -11.50 17.53
CA ASP A 14 5.94 -12.92 17.84
C ASP A 14 5.03 -13.57 16.79
N PHE A 15 3.96 -12.89 16.40
CA PHE A 15 3.07 -13.37 15.35
C PHE A 15 3.78 -13.51 14.00
N ILE A 16 4.58 -12.52 13.60
CA ILE A 16 5.35 -12.54 12.35
C ILE A 16 6.33 -13.72 12.33
N ASN A 17 7.08 -13.90 13.42
CA ASN A 17 8.09 -14.95 13.54
C ASN A 17 7.50 -16.36 13.53
N ALA A 18 6.24 -16.51 13.96
CA ALA A 18 5.53 -17.79 13.93
C ALA A 18 4.99 -18.18 12.54
N GLN A 19 5.01 -17.29 11.55
CA GLN A 19 4.43 -17.60 10.24
C GLN A 19 5.43 -18.36 9.34
N PRO A 20 5.01 -19.44 8.67
CA PRO A 20 5.86 -20.17 7.72
C PRO A 20 5.99 -19.46 6.35
N LEU A 21 5.11 -18.48 6.09
CA LEU A 21 4.99 -17.78 4.81
C LEU A 21 4.47 -16.35 5.04
N PHE A 22 4.91 -15.41 4.20
CA PHE A 22 4.27 -14.10 4.06
C PHE A 22 4.07 -13.76 2.59
N TYR A 23 3.19 -12.80 2.32
CA TYR A 23 2.89 -12.33 0.97
C TYR A 23 3.33 -10.89 0.80
N VAL A 24 3.87 -10.56 -0.36
CA VAL A 24 4.24 -9.20 -0.75
C VAL A 24 3.35 -8.76 -1.90
N ALA A 25 2.48 -7.79 -1.64
CA ALA A 25 1.69 -7.12 -2.66
C ALA A 25 2.39 -5.84 -3.12
N SER A 26 2.44 -5.63 -4.42
CA SER A 26 3.03 -4.44 -5.06
C SER A 26 2.24 -4.11 -6.33
N ALA A 27 2.18 -2.84 -6.69
CA ALA A 27 1.49 -2.42 -7.90
C ALA A 27 2.29 -1.33 -8.62
N PRO A 28 2.34 -1.35 -9.95
CA PRO A 28 2.92 -0.26 -10.72
C PRO A 28 2.08 1.01 -10.56
N TYR A 29 2.63 2.14 -10.97
CA TYR A 29 1.92 3.42 -10.97
C TYR A 29 0.82 3.41 -12.05
N ALA A 30 1.16 2.89 -13.23
CA ALA A 30 0.26 2.81 -14.39
C ALA A 30 0.45 1.50 -15.16
N GLY A 31 0.15 0.36 -14.52
CA GLY A 31 0.12 -0.94 -15.18
C GLY A 31 -1.21 -1.66 -14.98
N ASP A 32 -1.41 -2.72 -15.76
CA ASP A 32 -2.71 -3.41 -15.87
C ASP A 32 -2.95 -4.44 -14.77
N HIS A 33 -1.87 -4.94 -14.13
CA HIS A 33 -1.93 -5.97 -13.11
C HIS A 33 -1.34 -5.52 -11.77
N ILE A 34 -1.82 -6.16 -10.71
CA ILE A 34 -1.27 -6.04 -9.36
C ILE A 34 -0.51 -7.33 -9.09
N ASN A 35 0.71 -7.21 -8.56
CA ASN A 35 1.54 -8.35 -8.23
C ASN A 35 1.34 -8.77 -6.76
N ILE A 36 1.24 -10.08 -6.54
CA ILE A 36 1.31 -10.70 -5.21
C ILE A 36 2.32 -11.85 -5.25
N SER A 37 3.33 -11.80 -4.38
CA SER A 37 4.40 -12.79 -4.34
C SER A 37 4.45 -13.46 -2.97
N PRO A 38 4.24 -14.79 -2.88
CA PRO A 38 4.49 -15.54 -1.66
C PRO A 38 6.01 -15.64 -1.40
N LYS A 39 6.41 -15.49 -0.14
CA LYS A 39 7.80 -15.59 0.33
C LYS A 39 7.84 -16.55 1.52
N GLY A 40 8.54 -17.67 1.34
CA GLY A 40 8.70 -18.71 2.35
C GLY A 40 9.90 -18.52 3.25
N GLN A 41 9.99 -19.36 4.29
CA GLN A 41 11.07 -19.40 5.27
C GLN A 41 11.40 -18.03 5.90
N PRO A 42 10.43 -17.33 6.52
CA PRO A 42 10.65 -15.98 7.03
C PRO A 42 11.74 -15.93 8.12
N SER A 43 11.94 -17.03 8.86
CA SER A 43 13.04 -17.17 9.81
C SER A 43 14.44 -17.04 9.20
N GLN A 44 14.59 -17.32 7.89
CA GLN A 44 15.86 -17.22 7.16
C GLN A 44 15.93 -16.01 6.22
N THR A 45 14.78 -15.47 5.81
CA THR A 45 14.75 -14.43 4.77
C THR A 45 14.21 -13.10 5.25
N PHE A 46 13.57 -13.00 6.41
CA PHE A 46 12.90 -11.79 6.89
C PHE A 46 13.48 -11.36 8.23
N SER A 47 13.64 -10.05 8.44
CA SER A 47 14.14 -9.51 9.71
C SER A 47 13.47 -8.21 10.10
N ILE A 48 13.28 -8.01 11.39
CA ILE A 48 12.69 -6.80 11.96
C ILE A 48 13.83 -5.91 12.47
N LEU A 49 14.14 -4.83 11.74
CA LEU A 49 15.31 -3.98 12.03
C LEU A 49 15.06 -2.93 13.10
N ASN A 50 13.78 -2.62 13.36
CA ASN A 50 13.24 -1.81 14.45
C ASN A 50 11.70 -1.83 14.36
N PRO A 51 10.94 -1.25 15.32
CA PRO A 51 9.48 -1.27 15.30
C PRO A 51 8.81 -0.67 14.06
N THR A 52 9.53 0.10 13.24
CA THR A 52 9.01 0.76 12.04
C THR A 52 9.72 0.35 10.74
N THR A 53 10.66 -0.58 10.80
CA THR A 53 11.47 -0.97 9.64
C THR A 53 11.70 -2.47 9.65
N VAL A 54 11.35 -3.10 8.54
CA VAL A 54 11.60 -4.53 8.31
C VAL A 54 12.38 -4.70 7.01
N ALA A 55 13.05 -5.82 6.84
CA ALA A 55 13.75 -6.13 5.61
C ALA A 55 13.58 -7.61 5.25
N TYR A 56 13.65 -7.92 3.96
CA TYR A 56 13.75 -9.31 3.53
C TYR A 56 14.73 -9.50 2.38
N LEU A 57 15.34 -10.68 2.32
CA LEU A 57 16.21 -11.12 1.23
C LEU A 57 15.35 -11.56 0.04
N ASP A 58 15.56 -10.93 -1.10
CA ASP A 58 14.97 -11.36 -2.37
C ASP A 58 15.97 -12.25 -3.12
N ALA A 59 15.58 -13.50 -3.35
CA ALA A 59 16.41 -14.49 -4.04
C ALA A 59 16.02 -14.63 -5.52
N THR A 60 16.99 -15.07 -6.31
CA THR A 60 16.81 -15.41 -7.72
C THR A 60 15.93 -16.67 -7.83
N GLY A 61 15.00 -16.69 -8.79
CA GLY A 61 14.04 -17.79 -8.98
C GLY A 61 12.58 -17.32 -9.08
N HIS A 62 12.29 -16.08 -8.69
CA HIS A 62 11.01 -15.42 -8.90
C HIS A 62 11.18 -14.20 -9.80
N GLY A 63 10.09 -13.78 -10.46
CA GLY A 63 10.06 -12.57 -11.30
C GLY A 63 10.50 -11.29 -10.54
N CYS A 64 10.69 -10.19 -11.26
CA CYS A 64 11.18 -8.93 -10.71
C CYS A 64 10.08 -7.88 -10.46
N GLU A 65 8.80 -8.25 -10.57
CA GLU A 65 7.64 -7.34 -10.44
C GLU A 65 7.71 -6.47 -9.18
N THR A 66 7.95 -7.06 -8.01
CA THR A 66 8.08 -6.28 -6.77
C THR A 66 9.23 -5.28 -6.83
N ILE A 67 10.39 -5.67 -7.35
CA ILE A 67 11.55 -4.78 -7.50
C ILE A 67 11.21 -3.63 -8.45
N ALA A 68 10.62 -3.92 -9.62
CA ALA A 68 10.23 -2.92 -10.60
C ALA A 68 9.22 -1.91 -10.04
N HIS A 69 8.17 -2.37 -9.37
CA HIS A 69 7.18 -1.50 -8.73
C HIS A 69 7.79 -0.64 -7.61
N VAL A 70 8.74 -1.20 -6.86
CA VAL A 70 9.44 -0.47 -5.80
C VAL A 70 10.36 0.60 -6.39
N TYR A 71 11.05 0.34 -7.51
CA TYR A 71 11.82 1.38 -8.19
C TYR A 71 10.95 2.51 -8.74
N GLU A 72 9.79 2.18 -9.28
CA GLU A 72 8.90 3.17 -9.87
C GLU A 72 8.20 4.04 -8.81
N ASN A 73 7.64 3.42 -7.76
CA ASN A 73 6.78 4.15 -6.81
C ASN A 73 6.99 3.79 -5.34
N GLY A 74 7.82 2.79 -5.03
CA GLY A 74 8.20 2.44 -3.66
C GLY A 74 7.07 1.90 -2.78
N ARG A 75 5.89 1.56 -3.32
CA ARG A 75 4.77 1.05 -2.51
C ARG A 75 4.79 -0.47 -2.43
N ALA A 76 4.74 -1.00 -1.22
CA ALA A 76 4.58 -2.43 -0.99
C ALA A 76 3.73 -2.67 0.27
N THR A 77 2.99 -3.78 0.28
CA THR A 77 2.25 -4.25 1.47
C THR A 77 2.64 -5.68 1.77
N LEU A 78 3.00 -5.96 3.01
CA LEU A 78 3.20 -7.33 3.47
C LEU A 78 1.95 -7.84 4.16
N LEU A 79 1.62 -9.11 3.94
CA LEU A 79 0.53 -9.81 4.61
C LEU A 79 1.07 -11.07 5.27
N PHE A 80 0.80 -11.18 6.57
CA PHE A 80 0.97 -12.37 7.39
C PHE A 80 -0.41 -12.88 7.77
N SER A 81 -0.68 -14.17 7.57
CA SER A 81 -1.98 -14.77 7.84
C SER A 81 -1.80 -16.14 8.45
N SER A 82 -2.54 -16.40 9.53
CA SER A 82 -2.60 -17.71 10.17
C SER A 82 -3.99 -18.31 10.00
N SER A 83 -4.06 -19.61 9.68
CA SER A 83 -5.31 -20.36 9.46
C SER A 83 -5.69 -21.28 10.64
N GLY A 84 -5.11 -21.07 11.83
CA GLY A 84 -5.33 -21.92 13.01
C GLY A 84 -6.43 -21.46 13.98
N ILE A 85 -6.35 -21.92 15.24
CA ILE A 85 -7.29 -21.58 16.33
C ILE A 85 -7.41 -20.07 16.55
N ASN A 86 -6.32 -19.33 16.37
CA ASN A 86 -6.28 -17.88 16.49
C ASN A 86 -6.07 -17.23 15.11
N ALA A 87 -7.03 -17.43 14.20
CA ALA A 87 -6.99 -16.86 12.87
C ALA A 87 -6.83 -15.32 12.95
N LYS A 88 -5.69 -14.85 12.47
CA LYS A 88 -5.27 -13.45 12.54
C LYS A 88 -4.61 -13.09 11.22
N THR A 89 -4.94 -11.90 10.74
CA THR A 89 -4.27 -11.28 9.60
C THR A 89 -3.54 -10.03 10.09
N LEU A 90 -2.29 -9.89 9.69
CA LEU A 90 -1.45 -8.73 9.98
C LEU A 90 -0.90 -8.18 8.66
N ARG A 91 -1.22 -6.91 8.39
CA ARG A 91 -0.78 -6.19 7.19
C ARG A 91 0.19 -5.08 7.57
N LEU A 92 1.30 -5.00 6.85
CA LEU A 92 2.26 -3.89 6.95
C LEU A 92 2.17 -3.07 5.67
N PHE A 93 1.66 -1.84 5.78
CA PHE A 93 1.68 -0.89 4.67
C PHE A 93 2.99 -0.13 4.69
N CYS A 94 3.79 -0.29 3.64
CA CYS A 94 5.18 0.14 3.65
C CYS A 94 5.55 1.04 2.48
N SER A 95 6.57 1.87 2.70
CA SER A 95 7.42 2.40 1.64
C SER A 95 8.70 1.57 1.59
N ALA A 96 9.02 1.04 0.42
CA ALA A 96 10.13 0.13 0.21
C ALA A 96 11.28 0.79 -0.56
N ARG A 97 12.49 0.28 -0.35
CA ARG A 97 13.70 0.55 -1.15
C ARG A 97 14.38 -0.78 -1.46
N VAL A 98 14.89 -0.91 -2.68
CA VAL A 98 15.73 -2.05 -3.09
C VAL A 98 17.19 -1.73 -2.83
N VAL A 99 17.92 -2.68 -2.25
CA VAL A 99 19.37 -2.66 -2.06
C VAL A 99 19.93 -3.87 -2.77
N GLU A 100 20.51 -3.67 -3.95
CA GLU A 100 21.05 -4.77 -4.76
C GLU A 100 22.39 -5.27 -4.22
N LYS A 101 22.78 -6.49 -4.61
CA LYS A 101 23.99 -7.14 -4.12
C LYS A 101 25.28 -6.34 -4.33
N TRP A 102 25.34 -5.49 -5.36
CA TRP A 102 26.49 -4.62 -5.65
C TRP A 102 26.46 -3.28 -4.92
N ASP A 103 25.36 -2.91 -4.25
CA ASP A 103 25.28 -1.69 -3.45
C ASP A 103 26.21 -1.82 -2.23
N GLN A 104 27.02 -0.78 -1.96
CA GLN A 104 27.93 -0.74 -0.82
C GLN A 104 27.23 -1.00 0.53
N HIS A 105 25.95 -0.68 0.64
CA HIS A 105 25.16 -0.85 1.85
C HIS A 105 24.64 -2.29 2.04
N PHE A 106 24.74 -3.15 1.02
CA PHE A 106 24.18 -4.51 1.05
C PHE A 106 24.76 -5.34 2.21
N ASN A 107 26.10 -5.37 2.32
CA ASN A 107 26.77 -6.17 3.34
C ASN A 107 26.48 -5.67 4.76
N ALA A 108 26.48 -4.34 4.96
CA ALA A 108 26.14 -3.74 6.25
C ALA A 108 24.70 -4.04 6.67
N LEU A 109 23.77 -3.98 5.72
CA LEU A 109 22.36 -4.28 5.95
C LEU A 109 22.13 -5.77 6.24
N ARG A 110 22.81 -6.67 5.51
CA ARG A 110 22.77 -8.11 5.75
C ARG A 110 23.32 -8.47 7.14
N ALA A 111 24.44 -7.86 7.54
CA ALA A 111 24.99 -8.03 8.89
C ALA A 111 24.01 -7.55 9.97
N LYS A 112 23.32 -6.43 9.73
CA LYS A 112 22.27 -5.95 10.64
C LYS A 112 21.11 -6.94 10.73
N MET A 113 20.66 -7.51 9.62
CA MET A 113 19.60 -8.52 9.61
C MET A 113 19.99 -9.75 10.44
N ALA A 114 21.22 -10.25 10.27
CA ALA A 114 21.73 -11.37 11.06
C ALA A 114 21.80 -11.04 12.57
N SER A 115 22.24 -9.83 12.93
CA SER A 115 22.30 -9.42 14.35
C SER A 115 20.93 -9.39 15.03
N GLU A 116 19.85 -9.07 14.32
CA GLU A 116 18.51 -8.90 14.90
C GLU A 116 17.71 -10.23 14.93
N ASN A 117 17.95 -11.12 13.96
CA ASN A 117 17.19 -12.36 13.78
C ASN A 117 18.01 -13.64 14.10
N GLY A 118 19.26 -13.49 14.55
CA GLY A 118 20.23 -14.57 14.68
C GLY A 118 20.96 -14.83 13.36
N ASP A 119 22.15 -15.46 13.42
CA ASP A 119 22.99 -15.80 12.26
C ASP A 119 22.36 -16.79 11.24
N THR A 120 21.04 -17.01 11.33
CA THR A 120 20.26 -17.88 10.46
C THR A 120 19.73 -17.17 9.21
N VAL A 121 19.92 -15.85 9.09
CA VAL A 121 19.41 -15.08 7.95
C VAL A 121 20.30 -15.25 6.73
N ASP A 122 20.02 -16.29 5.94
CA ASP A 122 20.66 -16.50 4.65
C ASP A 122 19.73 -17.19 3.65
N ILE A 123 19.92 -16.89 2.36
CA ILE A 123 19.29 -17.64 1.28
C ILE A 123 20.22 -17.73 0.08
N THR A 124 20.35 -18.94 -0.45
CA THR A 124 21.15 -19.17 -1.66
C THR A 124 20.55 -18.38 -2.82
N GLY A 125 21.39 -17.63 -3.53
CA GLY A 125 20.95 -16.83 -4.67
C GLY A 125 20.28 -15.50 -4.32
N ALA A 126 20.46 -14.99 -3.09
CA ALA A 126 20.07 -13.62 -2.73
C ALA A 126 20.64 -12.60 -3.73
N ARG A 127 19.75 -11.83 -4.37
CA ARG A 127 20.09 -10.80 -5.38
C ARG A 127 19.88 -9.38 -4.87
N ALA A 128 18.96 -9.17 -3.93
CA ALA A 128 18.69 -7.88 -3.34
C ALA A 128 18.13 -8.02 -1.91
N ILE A 129 18.20 -6.94 -1.14
CA ILE A 129 17.49 -6.77 0.13
C ILE A 129 16.42 -5.71 -0.09
N ILE A 130 15.18 -6.05 0.25
CA ILE A 130 14.06 -5.12 0.19
C ILE A 130 13.85 -4.55 1.59
N VAL A 131 14.20 -3.27 1.77
CA VAL A 131 14.00 -2.55 3.04
C VAL A 131 12.65 -1.88 3.01
N LEU A 132 11.83 -2.11 4.02
CA LEU A 132 10.47 -1.62 4.12
C LEU A 132 10.29 -0.77 5.37
N LYS A 133 10.02 0.51 5.17
CA LYS A 133 9.60 1.43 6.22
C LYS A 133 8.09 1.35 6.39
N ILE A 134 7.66 0.92 7.57
CA ILE A 134 6.26 0.78 7.95
C ILE A 134 5.65 2.17 8.09
N LYS A 135 4.56 2.41 7.35
CA LYS A 135 3.70 3.59 7.52
C LYS A 135 2.53 3.30 8.45
N LYS A 136 2.01 2.07 8.40
CA LYS A 136 0.85 1.65 9.18
C LYS A 136 0.82 0.14 9.31
N VAL A 137 0.51 -0.35 10.50
CA VAL A 137 0.21 -1.74 10.79
C VAL A 137 -1.29 -1.89 10.94
N MET A 138 -1.86 -2.93 10.35
CA MET A 138 -3.28 -3.27 10.47
C MET A 138 -3.41 -4.71 10.90
N THR A 139 -4.16 -4.95 11.97
CA THR A 139 -4.53 -6.30 12.39
C THR A 139 -6.03 -6.49 12.24
N SER A 140 -6.44 -7.66 11.77
CA SER A 140 -7.86 -8.05 11.76
C SER A 140 -7.99 -9.49 12.26
N CYS A 141 -8.98 -9.71 13.14
CA CYS A 141 -9.41 -11.06 13.47
C CYS A 141 -9.88 -11.73 12.17
N GLY A 142 -9.27 -12.86 11.82
CA GLY A 142 -9.77 -13.69 10.75
C GLY A 142 -11.02 -14.38 11.26
N PHE A 143 -12.19 -13.79 11.02
CA PHE A 143 -13.39 -14.62 10.96
C PHE A 143 -13.12 -15.62 9.84
N SER A 144 -13.19 -16.91 10.15
CA SER A 144 -12.73 -18.00 9.26
C SER A 144 -13.13 -17.75 7.81
N THR A 145 -12.16 -17.49 6.94
CA THR A 145 -12.35 -17.56 5.47
C THR A 145 -12.15 -18.98 4.95
N LEU A 146 -11.74 -19.90 5.83
CA LEU A 146 -11.57 -21.32 5.54
C LEU A 146 -12.20 -22.10 6.70
N PRO A 147 -13.07 -23.09 6.45
CA PRO A 147 -13.32 -24.15 7.41
C PRO A 147 -11.97 -24.73 7.86
N GLY A 148 -11.85 -25.12 9.13
CA GLY A 148 -10.56 -25.54 9.69
C GLY A 148 -9.87 -26.57 8.82
N VAL A 149 -8.72 -26.22 8.23
CA VAL A 149 -7.84 -27.17 7.57
C VAL A 149 -7.20 -27.97 8.70
N GLU A 150 -7.50 -29.27 8.80
CA GLU A 150 -6.73 -30.17 9.65
C GLU A 150 -5.25 -30.09 9.25
N GLU A 151 -4.35 -30.03 10.22
CA GLU A 151 -2.91 -30.04 10.00
C GLU A 151 -2.52 -31.28 9.19
N GLY A 152 -2.35 -31.14 7.88
CA GLY A 152 -1.84 -32.20 6.99
C GLY A 152 -2.47 -32.33 5.60
N GLY A 153 -3.53 -31.59 5.27
CA GLY A 153 -4.18 -31.68 3.95
C GLY A 153 -3.59 -30.75 2.88
N ASP A 154 -3.19 -31.31 1.74
CA ASP A 154 -2.79 -30.56 0.54
C ASP A 154 -3.92 -29.61 0.08
N ALA A 155 -3.56 -28.44 -0.45
CA ALA A 155 -4.50 -27.35 -0.81
C ALA A 155 -5.50 -27.71 -1.94
N THR A 156 -5.52 -28.95 -2.40
CA THR A 156 -6.40 -29.47 -3.46
C THR A 156 -7.54 -30.36 -2.96
N ALA A 157 -7.62 -30.69 -1.67
CA ALA A 157 -8.62 -31.62 -1.13
C ALA A 157 -9.93 -30.94 -0.66
N PHE A 158 -10.45 -29.95 -1.41
CA PHE A 158 -11.73 -29.28 -1.11
C PHE A 158 -12.79 -29.50 -2.19
N ALA A 159 -12.81 -30.70 -2.78
CA ALA A 159 -13.98 -31.24 -3.43
C ALA A 159 -14.19 -32.64 -2.83
N ASP A 160 -15.39 -32.91 -2.34
CA ASP A 160 -15.86 -34.18 -1.79
C ASP A 160 -15.47 -34.48 -0.33
N HIS A 161 -16.13 -33.82 0.63
CA HIS A 161 -16.49 -34.51 1.87
C HIS A 161 -17.90 -34.10 2.29
N GLU A 162 -18.83 -35.04 2.05
CA GLU A 162 -20.14 -35.12 2.70
C GLU A 162 -19.95 -35.20 4.23
N GLU A 163 -20.95 -34.67 4.93
CA GLU A 163 -21.06 -34.62 6.37
C GLU A 163 -20.92 -35.99 7.02
N GLU A 164 -19.81 -36.25 7.72
CA GLU A 164 -19.82 -37.26 8.79
C GLU A 164 -18.68 -37.04 9.80
N GLY A 165 -19.03 -36.90 11.08
CA GLY A 165 -18.09 -37.04 12.19
C GLY A 165 -18.03 -35.84 13.13
N GLY A 166 -18.90 -35.85 14.13
CA GLY A 166 -18.90 -34.88 15.23
C GLY A 166 -17.58 -34.85 16.01
N ARG A 167 -16.89 -33.72 15.93
CA ARG A 167 -16.00 -33.24 16.99
C ARG A 167 -16.37 -31.80 17.29
N GLU A 168 -16.76 -31.57 18.53
CA GLU A 168 -17.16 -30.28 19.08
C GLU A 168 -15.91 -29.36 19.16
N THR A 169 -15.49 -28.84 18.00
CA THR A 169 -14.58 -27.69 17.94
C THR A 169 -15.26 -26.55 18.67
N ALA A 170 -14.67 -26.10 19.79
CA ALA A 170 -15.11 -24.91 20.53
C ALA A 170 -15.61 -23.84 19.55
N ALA A 171 -16.92 -23.59 19.57
CA ALA A 171 -17.63 -22.89 18.51
C ALA A 171 -16.97 -21.54 18.23
N ARG A 172 -16.16 -21.48 17.17
CA ARG A 172 -15.58 -20.22 16.70
C ARG A 172 -16.73 -19.35 16.24
N GLU A 173 -16.74 -18.07 16.61
CA GLU A 173 -17.66 -17.11 16.00
C GLU A 173 -17.26 -16.99 14.52
N THR A 174 -17.97 -17.71 13.65
CA THR A 174 -17.77 -17.64 12.19
C THR A 174 -18.21 -16.28 11.69
N LEU A 175 -17.79 -15.91 10.47
CA LEU A 175 -18.27 -14.68 9.85
C LEU A 175 -19.80 -14.68 9.74
N GLU A 176 -20.39 -15.85 9.48
CA GLU A 176 -21.83 -16.07 9.44
C GLU A 176 -22.50 -15.88 10.79
N ALA A 177 -21.95 -16.47 11.86
CA ALA A 177 -22.49 -16.30 13.22
C ALA A 177 -22.43 -14.83 13.67
N TRP A 178 -21.31 -14.15 13.40
CA TRP A 178 -21.17 -12.72 13.66
C TRP A 178 -22.18 -11.89 12.86
N ALA A 179 -22.36 -12.21 11.57
CA ALA A 179 -23.30 -11.52 10.70
C ALA A 179 -24.75 -11.74 11.14
N ALA A 180 -25.12 -12.97 11.51
CA ALA A 180 -26.45 -13.32 12.02
C ALA A 180 -26.79 -12.50 13.26
N LYS A 181 -25.87 -12.43 14.23
CA LYS A 181 -26.03 -11.61 15.45
C LYS A 181 -26.17 -10.12 15.15
N LYS A 182 -25.44 -9.61 14.15
CA LYS A 182 -25.55 -8.20 13.70
C LYS A 182 -26.88 -7.91 13.00
N ILE A 183 -27.41 -8.86 12.25
CA ILE A 183 -28.72 -8.77 11.60
C ILE A 183 -29.83 -8.81 12.65
N GLU A 184 -29.77 -9.75 13.59
CA GLU A 184 -30.73 -9.88 14.70
C GLU A 184 -30.81 -8.59 15.52
N ARG A 185 -29.66 -7.98 15.81
CA ARG A 185 -29.58 -6.68 16.52
C ARG A 185 -29.95 -5.47 15.66
N LYS A 186 -30.24 -5.65 14.36
CA LYS A 186 -30.49 -4.57 13.38
C LYS A 186 -29.33 -3.58 13.23
N GLU A 187 -28.11 -3.98 13.58
CA GLU A 187 -26.90 -3.13 13.57
C GLU A 187 -26.07 -3.26 12.28
N MET A 188 -26.46 -4.15 11.35
CA MET A 188 -25.67 -4.44 10.15
C MET A 188 -25.46 -3.20 9.27
N MET A 189 -26.51 -2.39 9.07
CA MET A 189 -26.41 -1.20 8.23
C MET A 189 -25.53 -0.13 8.88
N ASP A 190 -25.63 0.07 10.19
CA ASP A 190 -24.77 1.01 10.92
C ASP A 190 -23.31 0.60 10.88
N PHE A 191 -23.03 -0.70 10.96
CA PHE A 191 -21.68 -1.23 10.76
C PHE A 191 -21.15 -0.90 9.36
N GLN A 192 -21.94 -1.12 8.30
CA GLN A 192 -21.56 -0.83 6.92
C GLN A 192 -21.33 0.66 6.69
N LYS A 193 -22.18 1.54 7.24
CA LYS A 193 -21.98 3.00 7.21
C LYS A 193 -20.61 3.37 7.78
N LEU A 194 -20.26 2.83 8.95
CA LEU A 194 -19.02 3.20 9.63
C LEU A 194 -17.77 2.64 8.95
N ASN A 195 -17.82 1.40 8.45
CA ASN A 195 -16.63 0.65 8.05
C ASN A 195 -16.46 0.47 6.54
N ASN A 196 -17.51 0.63 5.75
CA ASN A 196 -17.52 0.28 4.32
C ASN A 196 -17.83 1.48 3.41
N ALA A 197 -18.19 2.64 3.96
CA ALA A 197 -18.49 3.84 3.17
C ALA A 197 -17.25 4.42 2.47
N TYR A 198 -16.05 4.22 3.04
CA TYR A 198 -14.79 4.74 2.50
C TYR A 198 -13.65 3.74 2.67
N SER A 199 -12.72 3.74 1.72
CA SER A 199 -11.42 3.07 1.88
C SER A 199 -10.49 3.85 2.82
N MET A 200 -9.38 3.22 3.21
CA MET A 200 -8.33 3.89 4.00
C MET A 200 -7.70 5.11 3.30
N ASP A 201 -7.76 5.15 1.97
CA ASP A 201 -7.29 6.28 1.16
C ASP A 201 -8.37 7.36 0.94
N GLY A 202 -9.54 7.19 1.57
CA GLY A 202 -10.67 8.09 1.44
C GLY A 202 -11.37 8.03 0.07
N LEU A 203 -11.16 6.94 -0.68
CA LEU A 203 -11.94 6.63 -1.89
C LEU A 203 -13.33 6.15 -1.48
N PRO A 204 -14.37 6.49 -2.26
CA PRO A 204 -15.72 6.03 -2.00
C PRO A 204 -15.81 4.50 -2.00
N GLY A 205 -16.44 3.94 -0.98
CA GLY A 205 -16.70 2.51 -0.82
C GLY A 205 -18.13 2.13 -1.21
N LEU A 206 -18.73 1.25 -0.42
CA LEU A 206 -20.02 0.63 -0.68
C LEU A 206 -21.13 1.68 -0.88
N ARG A 207 -21.85 1.60 -2.01
CA ARG A 207 -22.90 2.56 -2.37
C ARG A 207 -24.06 2.57 -1.39
N SER A 208 -24.53 1.42 -0.92
CA SER A 208 -25.63 1.32 0.06
C SER A 208 -25.26 1.99 1.39
N ALA A 209 -24.03 1.78 1.87
CA ALA A 209 -23.52 2.43 3.07
C ALA A 209 -23.45 3.96 2.93
N ARG A 210 -23.03 4.45 1.76
CA ARG A 210 -22.97 5.89 1.44
C ARG A 210 -24.36 6.50 1.27
N GLN A 211 -25.29 5.78 0.63
CA GLN A 211 -26.68 6.20 0.46
C GLN A 211 -27.35 6.37 1.82
N ALA A 212 -27.11 5.43 2.73
CA ALA A 212 -27.67 5.47 4.07
C ALA A 212 -27.01 6.52 5.00
N GLN A 213 -26.01 7.26 4.50
CA GLN A 213 -25.44 8.48 5.10
C GLN A 213 -25.91 9.76 4.39
N ASP A 214 -26.93 9.67 3.51
CA ASP A 214 -27.49 10.79 2.74
C ASP A 214 -26.44 11.57 1.92
N GLN A 215 -25.43 10.87 1.41
CA GLN A 215 -24.36 11.49 0.64
C GLN A 215 -24.80 11.83 -0.79
N ASN A 216 -24.44 13.03 -1.26
CA ASN A 216 -24.53 13.37 -2.68
C ASN A 216 -23.43 12.64 -3.47
N PHE A 217 -23.82 11.60 -4.22
CA PHE A 217 -22.90 10.78 -5.02
C PHE A 217 -22.10 11.60 -6.03
N ALA A 218 -22.74 12.51 -6.77
CA ALA A 218 -22.09 13.31 -7.79
C ALA A 218 -20.97 14.17 -7.19
N ALA A 219 -21.22 14.82 -6.05
CA ALA A 219 -20.21 15.63 -5.37
C ALA A 219 -19.04 14.80 -4.84
N VAL A 220 -19.31 13.66 -4.20
CA VAL A 220 -18.27 12.81 -3.60
C VAL A 220 -17.42 12.13 -4.67
N ASP A 221 -18.04 11.63 -5.73
CA ASP A 221 -17.34 10.95 -6.82
C ASP A 221 -16.52 11.97 -7.64
N THR A 222 -17.04 13.17 -7.87
CA THR A 222 -16.28 14.29 -8.47
C THR A 222 -15.07 14.66 -7.60
N LYS A 223 -15.24 14.73 -6.28
CA LYS A 223 -14.13 14.99 -5.35
C LYS A 223 -13.08 13.88 -5.36
N ALA A 224 -13.50 12.62 -5.53
CA ALA A 224 -12.58 11.49 -5.66
C ALA A 224 -11.81 11.54 -6.99
N TRP A 225 -12.48 11.88 -8.08
CA TRP A 225 -11.86 12.10 -9.38
C TRP A 225 -10.84 13.24 -9.34
N LEU A 226 -11.20 14.40 -8.77
CA LEU A 226 -10.27 15.53 -8.59
C LEU A 226 -9.04 15.14 -7.76
N ARG A 227 -9.21 14.34 -6.70
CA ARG A 227 -8.09 13.81 -5.92
C ARG A 227 -7.18 12.90 -6.74
N ARG A 228 -7.73 12.08 -7.65
CA ARG A 228 -6.95 11.26 -8.57
C ARG A 228 -6.13 12.13 -9.52
N VAL A 229 -6.75 13.11 -10.18
CA VAL A 229 -6.05 14.05 -11.09
C VAL A 229 -4.95 14.80 -10.34
N ARG A 230 -5.25 15.28 -9.13
CA ARG A 230 -4.24 15.94 -8.27
C ARG A 230 -3.08 15.02 -7.92
N ARG A 231 -3.23 13.69 -7.87
CA ARG A 231 -2.09 12.78 -7.60
C ARG A 231 -1.15 12.61 -8.80
N GLN A 232 -1.51 13.13 -9.97
CA GLN A 232 -0.72 13.10 -11.20
C GLN A 232 -0.08 14.48 -11.49
N TRP A 233 0.34 15.21 -10.45
CA TRP A 233 0.92 16.55 -10.58
C TRP A 233 2.09 16.60 -11.57
N ASP A 234 2.90 15.55 -11.64
CA ASP A 234 4.05 15.49 -12.56
C ASP A 234 3.60 15.58 -14.03
N ALA A 235 2.52 14.88 -14.39
CA ALA A 235 1.96 14.92 -15.73
C ALA A 235 1.33 16.28 -16.04
N VAL A 236 0.66 16.89 -15.07
CA VAL A 236 0.07 18.24 -15.21
C VAL A 236 1.16 19.29 -15.39
N ALA A 237 2.21 19.24 -14.57
CA ALA A 237 3.36 20.14 -14.63
C ALA A 237 4.11 19.98 -15.96
N PHE A 238 4.32 18.73 -16.40
CA PHE A 238 4.92 18.43 -17.69
C PHE A 238 4.09 19.00 -18.86
N GLY A 239 2.77 18.77 -18.86
CA GLY A 239 1.87 19.33 -19.87
C GLY A 239 1.89 20.86 -19.91
N PHE A 240 1.91 21.50 -18.75
CA PHE A 240 2.03 22.96 -18.65
C PHE A 240 3.37 23.47 -19.19
N ALA A 241 4.49 22.81 -18.83
CA ALA A 241 5.81 23.15 -19.34
C ALA A 241 5.90 23.01 -20.86
N VAL A 242 5.38 21.91 -21.42
CA VAL A 242 5.29 21.69 -22.87
C VAL A 242 4.44 22.78 -23.54
N GLY A 243 3.32 23.17 -22.93
CA GLY A 243 2.48 24.27 -23.42
C GLY A 243 3.20 25.62 -23.46
N ILE A 244 3.99 25.94 -22.42
CA ILE A 244 4.82 27.15 -22.42
C ILE A 244 5.86 27.11 -23.53
N VAL A 245 6.59 25.99 -23.68
CA VAL A 245 7.61 25.84 -24.72
C VAL A 245 6.98 25.99 -26.10
N PHE A 246 5.82 25.38 -26.33
CA PHE A 246 5.09 25.51 -27.59
C PHE A 246 4.67 26.95 -27.87
N MET A 247 4.17 27.68 -26.88
CA MET A 247 3.81 29.11 -27.02
C MET A 247 5.03 29.98 -27.35
N ILE A 248 6.17 29.73 -26.73
CA ILE A 248 7.43 30.43 -27.05
C ILE A 248 7.85 30.16 -28.50
N LEU A 249 7.78 28.89 -28.94
CA LEU A 249 8.13 28.53 -30.32
C LEU A 249 7.21 29.19 -31.34
N LEU A 250 5.90 29.25 -31.08
CA LEU A 250 4.97 29.95 -31.97
C LEU A 250 5.20 31.47 -32.01
N GLY A 251 5.66 32.05 -30.90
CA GLY A 251 6.09 33.45 -30.85
C GLY A 251 7.38 33.72 -31.62
N LEU A 252 8.33 32.79 -31.64
CA LEU A 252 9.60 32.93 -32.38
C LEU A 252 9.43 32.79 -33.91
N VAL A 253 8.38 32.11 -34.36
CA VAL A 253 8.07 31.89 -35.79
C VAL A 253 7.08 32.96 -36.31
N ASP A 254 6.81 34.01 -35.53
CA ASP A 254 5.83 35.08 -35.82
C ASP A 254 4.42 34.56 -36.18
N PHE A 255 4.10 33.32 -35.82
CA PHE A 255 2.79 32.71 -36.04
C PHE A 255 1.77 33.19 -34.99
N LEU A 256 2.26 33.60 -33.81
CA LEU A 256 1.45 34.12 -32.70
C LEU A 256 2.17 35.31 -32.04
N HIS A 257 1.62 36.51 -32.20
CA HIS A 257 2.15 37.70 -31.54
C HIS A 257 1.66 37.73 -30.07
N ILE A 258 2.42 37.11 -29.17
CA ILE A 258 2.12 37.12 -27.74
C ILE A 258 2.72 38.39 -27.15
N GLU A 259 1.91 39.43 -26.90
CA GLU A 259 2.34 40.55 -26.05
C GLU A 259 2.29 40.11 -24.58
N PRO A 260 3.43 39.95 -23.88
CA PRO A 260 3.43 39.54 -22.48
C PRO A 260 3.13 40.75 -21.58
N ARG A 261 1.92 41.30 -21.69
CA ARG A 261 1.46 42.49 -20.92
C ARG A 261 1.58 42.31 -19.40
N PHE A 262 1.56 41.06 -18.94
CA PHE A 262 1.77 40.70 -17.54
C PHE A 262 3.24 40.88 -17.11
N LEU A 263 4.22 40.48 -17.93
CA LEU A 263 5.63 40.72 -17.63
C LEU A 263 5.97 42.21 -17.64
N THR A 264 5.40 42.98 -18.57
CA THR A 264 5.60 44.44 -18.58
C THR A 264 5.01 45.09 -17.34
N HIS A 265 3.86 44.62 -16.84
CA HIS A 265 3.30 45.07 -15.56
C HIS A 265 4.17 44.70 -14.36
N ILE A 266 4.71 43.48 -14.29
CA ILE A 266 5.60 43.06 -13.19
C ILE A 266 6.92 43.85 -13.21
N LEU A 267 7.54 44.00 -14.39
CA LEU A 267 8.77 44.77 -14.54
C LEU A 267 8.55 46.23 -14.19
N ASN A 268 7.43 46.83 -14.62
CA ASN A 268 7.08 48.20 -14.23
C ASN A 268 6.77 48.32 -12.73
N PHE A 269 6.16 47.31 -12.12
CA PHE A 269 5.93 47.27 -10.68
C PHE A 269 7.25 47.18 -9.90
N GLN A 270 8.18 46.32 -10.31
CA GLN A 270 9.51 46.22 -9.72
C GLN A 270 10.31 47.51 -9.90
N ARG A 271 10.27 48.12 -11.11
CA ARG A 271 10.94 49.39 -11.40
C ARG A 271 10.39 50.54 -10.53
N ARG A 272 9.07 50.57 -10.28
CA ARG A 272 8.42 51.47 -9.32
C ARG A 272 8.87 51.25 -7.88
N GLN A 273 9.08 49.99 -7.46
CA GLN A 273 9.58 49.67 -6.12
C GLN A 273 11.06 50.02 -5.92
N MET A 274 11.87 49.99 -6.99
CA MET A 274 13.29 50.34 -6.95
C MET A 274 13.56 51.85 -7.11
N GLY A 275 12.51 52.68 -7.24
CA GLY A 275 12.66 54.14 -7.31
C GLY A 275 13.25 54.65 -8.63
N GLU A 276 13.36 53.81 -9.66
CA GLU A 276 13.82 54.22 -10.99
C GLU A 276 12.65 54.87 -11.75
N TYR A 277 12.50 56.19 -11.57
CA TYR A 277 11.74 57.04 -12.47
C TYR A 277 12.74 57.94 -13.21
N HIS A 278 12.84 57.78 -14.53
CA HIS A 278 13.21 58.89 -15.39
C HIS A 278 11.92 59.41 -15.99
N ASP A 279 11.58 60.64 -15.60
CA ASP A 279 10.56 61.46 -16.24
C ASP A 279 10.89 61.58 -17.73
N GLU A 280 9.99 61.14 -18.60
CA GLU A 280 9.75 61.85 -19.86
C GLU A 280 8.24 61.94 -20.09
N LEU A 281 7.83 63.18 -20.36
CA LEU A 281 6.52 63.67 -20.80
C LEU A 281 6.08 63.04 -22.12
#